data_AF-A0A3D1HAX0-F1
#
_entry.id   AF-A0A3D1HAX0-F1
#
_cell.length_a   1.000
_cell.length_b   1.000
_cell.length_c   1.000
_cell.angle_alpha   90.00
_cell.angle_beta   90.00
_cell.angle_gamma   90.00
#
_symmetry.space_group_name_H-M   'P 1'
#
loop_
_entity.id
_entity.type
_entity.pdbx_description
1 polymer ?
#
loop_
_entity_poly.entity_id
_entity_poly.type
_entity_poly.pdbx_seq_one_letter_code
_entity_poly.pdbx_strand_id
1 'polypeptide(L)'
;GGSDGLSGITANPLVGRFADFMAAIGGTTVLTEVPEMFGAEQLLMDRAKDEQTFNKIVKLINGFKEYYQSHNMPVYENPSPGNKEGGITTLEDKSLGCTQKAGSREVCDVLFDGDKLTA
;
A
#
# COMPACT_ATOMS: atom_id res chain seq x y z
N GLY A 1 10.81 2.32 1.26
CA GLY A 1 11.97 3.23 1.09
C GLY A 1 12.10 4.17 2.29
N GLY A 2 13.06 5.10 2.30
CA GLY A 2 13.16 6.11 3.37
C GLY A 2 12.15 7.25 3.18
N SER A 3 10.89 7.03 3.55
CA SER A 3 9.82 8.03 3.37
C SER A 3 9.99 9.24 4.30
N ASP A 4 9.63 10.42 3.81
CA ASP A 4 9.62 11.69 4.53
C ASP A 4 8.25 12.39 4.44
N GLY A 5 8.09 13.53 5.11
CA GLY A 5 6.85 14.29 5.17
C GLY A 5 6.40 14.88 3.83
N LEU A 6 7.28 14.93 2.82
CA LEU A 6 6.94 15.42 1.48
C LEU A 6 6.59 14.27 0.53
N SER A 7 6.96 13.04 0.86
CA SER A 7 6.78 11.86 0.00
C SER A 7 5.32 11.67 -0.40
N GLY A 8 4.39 11.81 0.55
CA GLY A 8 2.94 11.66 0.34
C GLY A 8 2.30 12.73 -0.55
N ILE A 9 2.97 13.88 -0.76
CA ILE A 9 2.45 15.00 -1.56
C ILE A 9 3.27 15.30 -2.83
N THR A 10 4.42 14.64 -3.00
CA THR A 10 5.32 14.82 -4.15
C THR A 10 5.57 13.51 -4.91
N ALA A 11 6.53 12.70 -4.45
CA ALA A 11 6.99 11.51 -5.14
C ALA A 11 5.89 10.43 -5.25
N ASN A 12 5.14 10.17 -4.19
CA ASN A 12 4.12 9.11 -4.22
C ASN A 12 2.96 9.43 -5.18
N PRO A 13 2.39 10.65 -5.20
CA PRO A 13 1.43 11.04 -6.23
C PRO A 13 1.99 10.96 -7.66
N LEU A 14 3.26 11.30 -7.88
CA LEU A 14 3.90 11.15 -9.19
C LEU A 14 3.96 9.68 -9.62
N VAL A 15 4.38 8.79 -8.72
CA VAL A 15 4.40 7.34 -8.94
C VAL A 15 2.99 6.82 -9.23
N GLY A 16 1.98 7.29 -8.50
CA GLY A 16 0.59 6.91 -8.76
C GLY A 16 0.11 7.29 -10.17
N ARG A 17 0.40 8.52 -10.62
CA ARG A 17 0.08 8.95 -11.99
C ARG A 17 0.84 8.15 -13.04
N PHE A 18 2.08 7.79 -12.76
CA PHE A 18 2.85 6.90 -13.62
C PHE A 18 2.23 5.50 -13.69
N ALA A 19 1.78 4.95 -12.55
CA ALA A 19 1.08 3.67 -12.52
C ALA A 19 -0.21 3.69 -13.34
N ASP A 20 -1.01 4.75 -13.21
CA ASP A 20 -2.24 4.93 -14.00
C ASP A 20 -1.94 5.02 -15.50
N PHE A 21 -0.86 5.72 -15.89
CA PHE A 21 -0.41 5.80 -17.28
C PHE A 21 0.03 4.44 -17.82
N MET A 22 0.86 3.71 -17.06
CA MET A 22 1.33 2.37 -17.44
C MET A 22 0.15 1.41 -17.61
N ALA A 23 -0.81 1.42 -16.70
CA ALA A 23 -2.04 0.63 -16.80
C ALA A 23 -2.85 1.01 -18.06
N ALA A 24 -2.94 2.31 -18.38
CA ALA A 24 -3.69 2.78 -19.56
C ALA A 24 -3.09 2.30 -20.89
N ILE A 25 -1.78 2.02 -20.96
CA ILE A 25 -1.11 1.48 -22.14
C ILE A 25 -0.97 -0.06 -22.13
N GLY A 26 -1.72 -0.74 -21.26
CA GLY A 26 -1.73 -2.20 -21.16
C GLY A 26 -0.56 -2.79 -20.36
N GLY A 27 0.19 -1.97 -19.63
CA GLY A 27 1.20 -2.42 -18.69
C GLY A 27 0.58 -2.82 -17.34
N THR A 28 1.36 -3.54 -16.53
CA THR A 28 0.96 -3.95 -15.18
C THR A 28 1.86 -3.31 -14.14
N THR A 29 1.27 -2.73 -13.10
CA THR A 29 1.98 -2.14 -11.96
C THR A 29 1.67 -2.90 -10.68
N VAL A 30 2.64 -2.99 -9.77
CA VAL A 30 2.49 -3.69 -8.49
C VAL A 30 2.81 -2.72 -7.36
N LEU A 31 1.91 -2.63 -6.38
CA LEU A 31 2.14 -1.93 -5.13
C LEU A 31 2.51 -2.96 -4.05
N THR A 32 3.56 -2.68 -3.29
CA THR A 32 4.06 -3.52 -2.19
C THR A 32 4.09 -2.72 -0.87
N GLU A 33 4.84 -3.17 0.14
CA GLU A 33 4.94 -2.50 1.45
C GLU A 33 3.61 -2.52 2.23
N VAL A 34 2.95 -3.68 2.32
CA VAL A 34 1.64 -3.88 2.98
C VAL A 34 1.53 -3.24 4.37
N PRO A 35 2.52 -3.35 5.28
CA PRO A 35 2.43 -2.72 6.60
C PRO A 35 2.42 -1.18 6.55
N GLU A 36 2.87 -0.56 5.46
CA GLU A 36 2.76 0.88 5.25
C GLU A 36 1.37 1.30 4.75
N MET A 37 0.40 0.39 4.61
CA MET A 37 -0.97 0.72 4.21
C MET A 37 -1.94 0.71 5.40
N PHE A 38 -1.51 0.23 6.57
CA PHE A 38 -2.37 0.08 7.75
C PHE A 38 -2.98 1.43 8.19
N GLY A 39 -4.29 1.48 8.32
CA GLY A 39 -5.07 2.68 8.58
C GLY A 39 -5.61 3.36 7.31
N ALA A 40 -5.14 2.98 6.12
CA ALA A 40 -5.61 3.52 4.84
C ALA A 40 -6.00 2.44 3.82
N GLU A 41 -6.02 1.16 4.21
CA GLU A 41 -6.28 0.02 3.32
C GLU A 41 -7.65 0.07 2.63
N GLN A 42 -8.64 0.71 3.27
CA GLN A 42 -9.98 0.85 2.71
C GLN A 42 -9.96 1.56 1.34
N LEU A 43 -9.03 2.50 1.12
CA LEU A 43 -8.87 3.20 -0.17
C LEU A 43 -8.50 2.26 -1.33
N LEU A 44 -7.85 1.12 -1.03
CA LEU A 44 -7.54 0.08 -2.02
C LEU A 44 -8.70 -0.91 -2.13
N MET A 45 -9.33 -1.25 -1.01
CA MET A 45 -10.49 -2.15 -0.96
C MET A 45 -11.68 -1.59 -1.74
N ASP A 46 -11.96 -0.29 -1.63
CA ASP A 46 -13.04 0.41 -2.35
C ASP A 46 -12.82 0.41 -3.87
N ARG A 47 -11.60 0.10 -4.32
CA ARG A 47 -11.21 0.02 -5.73
C ARG A 47 -10.99 -1.42 -6.20
N ALA A 48 -11.34 -2.43 -5.41
CA ALA A 48 -11.27 -3.81 -5.86
C ALA A 48 -12.19 -4.03 -7.06
N LYS A 49 -11.68 -4.70 -8.12
CA LYS A 49 -12.49 -4.98 -9.33
C LYS A 49 -13.75 -5.81 -9.06
N ASP A 50 -13.72 -6.64 -8.01
CA ASP A 50 -14.79 -7.56 -7.62
C ASP A 50 -14.64 -7.99 -6.15
N GLU A 51 -15.67 -8.67 -5.63
CA GLU A 51 -15.70 -9.21 -4.27
C GLU A 51 -14.58 -10.22 -4.01
N GLN A 52 -14.19 -11.01 -5.02
CA GLN A 52 -13.10 -11.96 -4.87
C GLN A 52 -11.78 -11.24 -4.58
N THR A 53 -11.50 -10.17 -5.31
CA THR A 53 -10.29 -9.35 -5.16
C THR A 53 -10.33 -8.59 -3.84
N PHE A 54 -11.48 -8.03 -3.46
CA PHE A 54 -11.68 -7.43 -2.15
C PHE A 54 -11.30 -8.40 -1.02
N ASN A 55 -11.82 -9.63 -1.07
CA ASN A 55 -11.53 -10.66 -0.07
C ASN A 55 -10.04 -11.04 -0.05
N LYS A 56 -9.36 -11.04 -1.19
CA LYS A 56 -7.90 -11.24 -1.22
C LYS A 56 -7.14 -10.08 -0.56
N ILE A 57 -7.57 -8.82 -0.78
CA ILE A 57 -6.97 -7.64 -0.12
C ILE A 57 -7.16 -7.76 1.40
N VAL A 58 -8.37 -8.06 1.86
CA VAL A 58 -8.67 -8.27 3.28
C VAL A 58 -7.78 -9.37 3.88
N LYS A 59 -7.65 -10.50 3.17
CA LYS A 59 -6.79 -11.61 3.60
C LYS A 59 -5.32 -11.19 3.70
N LEU A 60 -4.81 -10.44 2.72
CA LEU A 60 -3.43 -9.95 2.73
C LEU A 60 -3.18 -9.03 3.94
N ILE A 61 -4.05 -8.05 4.15
CA ILE A 61 -3.91 -7.08 5.25
C ILE A 61 -3.97 -7.78 6.60
N ASN A 62 -4.99 -8.63 6.82
CA ASN A 62 -5.15 -9.33 8.09
C ASN A 62 -4.02 -10.34 8.33
N GLY A 63 -3.54 -11.03 7.30
CA GLY A 63 -2.38 -11.93 7.43
C GLY A 63 -1.12 -11.21 7.93
N PHE A 64 -0.85 -9.99 7.45
CA PHE A 64 0.26 -9.18 7.99
C PHE A 64 -0.02 -8.70 9.43
N LYS A 65 -1.26 -8.32 9.78
CA LYS A 65 -1.61 -7.94 11.16
C LYS A 65 -1.41 -9.11 12.13
N GLU A 66 -1.86 -10.31 11.76
CA GLU A 66 -1.67 -11.55 12.51
C GLU A 66 -0.18 -11.91 12.64
N TYR A 67 0.61 -11.75 11.56
CA TYR A 67 2.05 -11.96 11.59
C TYR A 67 2.72 -11.04 12.64
N TYR A 68 2.40 -9.75 12.65
CA TYR A 68 2.93 -8.81 13.65
C TYR A 68 2.54 -9.22 15.07
N GLN A 69 1.26 -9.53 15.29
CA GLN A 69 0.75 -9.94 16.60
C GLN A 69 1.42 -11.22 17.13
N SER A 70 1.59 -12.23 16.28
CA SER A 70 2.23 -13.50 16.65
C SER A 70 3.71 -13.36 17.03
N HIS A 71 4.36 -12.27 16.60
CA HIS A 71 5.75 -11.94 16.95
C HIS A 71 5.83 -10.86 18.04
N ASN A 72 4.73 -10.53 18.72
CA ASN A 72 4.62 -9.45 19.71
C ASN A 72 5.10 -8.09 19.16
N MET A 73 4.93 -7.86 17.85
CA MET A 73 5.22 -6.60 17.21
C MET A 73 3.96 -5.72 17.14
N PRO A 74 4.10 -4.41 17.36
CA PRO A 74 2.97 -3.48 17.27
C PRO A 74 2.51 -3.31 15.81
N VAL A 75 1.23 -3.56 15.55
CA VAL A 75 0.62 -3.42 14.20
C VAL A 75 0.59 -1.96 13.75
N TYR A 76 0.28 -1.03 14.66
CA TYR A 76 0.04 0.38 14.34
C TYR A 76 1.19 1.31 14.78
N GLU A 77 2.38 0.78 15.06
CA GLU A 77 3.57 1.60 15.33
C GLU A 77 4.52 1.61 14.14
N ASN A 78 4.17 2.42 13.14
CA ASN A 78 5.02 2.72 11.99
C ASN A 78 4.68 4.14 11.53
N PRO A 79 5.45 5.15 11.98
CA PRO A 79 6.68 5.45 11.26
C PRO A 79 7.97 5.15 12.05
N SER A 80 9.04 4.74 11.34
CA SER A 80 10.37 4.53 11.93
C SER A 80 10.99 5.83 12.46
N PRO A 81 12.03 5.80 13.33
CA PRO A 81 12.69 7.01 13.81
C PRO A 81 13.13 7.96 12.69
N GLY A 82 13.73 7.43 11.62
CA GLY A 82 14.14 8.23 10.46
C GLY A 82 12.97 8.83 9.67
N ASN A 83 11.82 8.16 9.62
CA ASN A 83 10.61 8.73 9.02
C ASN A 83 10.07 9.90 9.86
N LYS A 84 10.12 9.77 11.20
CA LYS A 84 9.71 10.83 12.13
C LYS A 84 10.61 12.06 12.01
N GLU A 85 11.92 11.85 11.97
CA GLU A 85 12.90 12.92 11.69
C GLU A 85 12.67 13.55 10.31
N GLY A 86 12.27 12.76 9.32
CA GLY A 86 11.88 13.22 7.99
C GLY A 86 10.52 13.93 7.93
N GLY A 87 9.79 14.06 9.04
CA GLY A 87 8.53 14.82 9.11
C GLY A 87 7.25 14.00 8.94
N ILE A 88 7.31 12.66 9.00
CA ILE A 88 6.11 11.81 9.08
C ILE A 88 5.74 11.63 10.55
N THR A 89 4.61 12.20 10.97
CA THR A 89 4.26 12.25 12.40
C THR A 89 3.41 11.09 12.87
N THR A 90 2.52 10.59 11.99
CA THR A 90 1.56 9.54 12.33
C THR A 90 1.68 8.36 11.36
N LEU A 91 1.09 7.22 11.74
CA LEU A 91 0.95 6.10 10.82
C LEU A 91 0.00 6.49 9.68
N GLU A 92 -1.04 7.24 9.99
CA GLU A 92 -2.03 7.72 9.03
C GLU A 92 -1.38 8.57 7.94
N ASP A 93 -0.46 9.49 8.28
CA ASP A 93 0.32 10.26 7.31
C ASP A 93 1.09 9.34 6.36
N LYS A 94 1.73 8.31 6.94
CA LYS A 94 2.51 7.33 6.19
C LYS A 94 1.63 6.50 5.27
N SER A 95 0.49 6.03 5.77
CA SER A 95 -0.41 5.15 5.05
C SER A 95 -1.19 5.85 3.95
N LEU A 96 -1.67 7.06 4.21
CA LEU A 96 -2.25 7.92 3.18
C LEU A 96 -1.22 8.26 2.12
N GLY A 97 0.03 8.56 2.50
CA GLY A 97 1.11 8.79 1.56
C GLY A 97 1.45 7.55 0.73
N CYS A 98 1.56 6.38 1.35
CA CYS A 98 1.91 5.12 0.69
C CYS A 98 0.87 4.74 -0.37
N THR A 99 -0.42 4.81 -0.02
CA THR A 99 -1.53 4.44 -0.92
C THR A 99 -1.62 5.31 -2.17
N GLN A 100 -1.07 6.54 -2.17
CA GLN A 100 -0.96 7.38 -3.38
C GLN A 100 -0.14 6.71 -4.49
N LYS A 101 0.85 5.86 -4.15
CA LYS A 101 1.68 5.12 -5.13
C LYS A 101 0.83 4.19 -6.01
N ALA A 102 -0.37 3.81 -5.56
CA ALA A 102 -1.30 2.95 -6.28
C ALA A 102 -2.00 3.62 -7.46
N GLY A 103 -1.89 4.95 -7.61
CA GLY A 103 -2.70 5.71 -8.56
C GLY A 103 -4.18 5.67 -8.21
N SER A 104 -5.06 5.84 -9.19
CA SER A 104 -6.53 5.86 -9.03
C SER A 104 -7.25 4.71 -9.72
N ARG A 105 -6.56 3.86 -10.48
CA ARG A 105 -7.16 2.69 -11.15
C ARG A 105 -7.65 1.61 -10.15
N GLU A 106 -8.46 0.69 -10.67
CA GLU A 106 -8.96 -0.48 -9.92
C GLU A 106 -7.81 -1.43 -9.54
N VAL A 107 -7.93 -2.08 -8.39
CA VAL A 107 -7.07 -3.19 -7.98
C VAL A 107 -7.59 -4.46 -8.64
N CYS A 108 -6.81 -5.01 -9.57
CA CYS A 108 -7.22 -6.14 -10.40
C CYS A 108 -6.90 -7.51 -9.80
N ASP A 109 -5.90 -7.60 -8.93
CA ASP A 109 -5.57 -8.84 -8.23
C ASP A 109 -4.67 -8.57 -7.01
N VAL A 110 -4.47 -9.60 -6.20
CA VAL A 110 -3.52 -9.64 -5.08
C VAL A 110 -2.67 -10.89 -5.22
N LEU A 111 -1.35 -10.70 -5.16
CA LEU A 111 -0.35 -11.77 -5.18
C LEU A 111 0.13 -12.04 -3.75
N PHE A 112 0.16 -13.31 -3.37
CA PHE A 112 0.78 -13.78 -2.14
C PHE A 112 2.20 -14.30 -2.40
N ASP A 113 2.96 -14.57 -1.35
CA ASP A 113 4.32 -15.10 -1.47
C ASP A 113 4.35 -16.40 -2.28
N GLY A 114 5.13 -16.39 -3.37
CA GLY A 114 5.25 -17.51 -4.30
C GLY A 114 4.35 -17.41 -5.54
N ASP A 115 3.39 -16.50 -5.56
CA ASP A 115 2.57 -16.24 -6.74
C ASP A 115 3.40 -15.56 -7.84
N LYS A 116 3.02 -15.82 -9.09
CA LYS A 116 3.60 -15.16 -10.26
C LYS A 116 2.61 -14.18 -10.83
N LEU A 117 3.12 -13.01 -11.23
CA LEU A 117 2.34 -12.10 -12.05
C LEU A 117 2.05 -12.77 -13.40
N THR A 118 0.78 -12.93 -13.72
CA THR A 118 0.32 -13.44 -15.02
C THR A 118 -0.29 -12.31 -15.84
N ALA A 119 -0.20 -12.45 -17.17
CA ALA A 119 -0.82 -11.53 -18.13
C ALA A 119 -2.35 -11.68 -18.16
#